data_AF-A0A1F8TTJ4-F1
#
_entry.id   AF-A0A1F8TTJ4-F1
#
_cell.length_a   1.000
_cell.length_b   1.000
_cell.length_c   1.000
_cell.angle_alpha   90.00
_cell.angle_beta   90.00
_cell.angle_gamma   90.00
#
_symmetry.space_group_name_H-M   'P 1'
#
loop_
_entity.id
_entity.type
_entity.pdbx_description
1 polymer ?
#
loop_
_entity_poly.entity_id
_entity_poly.type
_entity_poly.pdbx_seq_one_letter_code
_entity_poly.pdbx_strand_id
1 'polypeptide(L)'
;MSKIFRLLLTSCLLLSLTLFSAPPASAQEEGPQITITQVDNSKFPQVTVYISVTDASGEPVGVDPATLQVYENGQLITPTSVSGQGDIGPLTTLLVIDISGSMFNSNKMAGARDAAKAYIDQMRPQDQAGLISFNTEVKLVQPVTTDKAGSGRPDQFQHGSQTCPACHDRQGGFDPGHRLA
;
A
#
# COMPACT_ATOMS: atom_id res chain seq x y z
N MET A 1 1.99 69.00 45.83
CA MET A 1 1.98 67.52 45.87
C MET A 1 0.92 66.87 44.96
N SER A 2 -0.22 67.50 44.65
CA SER A 2 -1.28 66.88 43.81
C SER A 2 -0.96 66.75 42.31
N LYS A 3 -0.11 67.61 41.74
CA LYS A 3 0.27 67.56 40.30
C LYS A 3 1.20 66.39 39.96
N ILE A 4 2.13 66.07 40.84
CA ILE A 4 3.07 64.94 40.68
C ILE A 4 2.31 63.61 40.84
N PHE A 5 1.36 63.55 41.77
CA PHE A 5 0.49 62.39 41.95
C PHE A 5 -0.39 62.12 40.72
N ARG A 6 -0.94 63.17 40.09
CA ARG A 6 -1.70 63.04 38.83
C ARG A 6 -0.82 62.58 37.65
N LEU A 7 0.43 63.06 37.56
CA LEU A 7 1.36 62.67 36.51
C LEU A 7 1.80 61.20 36.64
N LEU A 8 2.00 60.72 37.88
CA LEU A 8 2.29 59.32 38.17
C LEU A 8 1.09 58.42 37.85
N LEU A 9 -0.13 58.86 38.16
CA LEU A 9 -1.35 58.10 37.85
C LEU A 9 -1.57 57.95 36.34
N THR A 10 -1.34 59.01 35.56
CA THR A 10 -1.50 58.95 34.10
C THR A 10 -0.40 58.14 33.43
N SER A 11 0.84 58.20 33.94
CA SER A 11 1.93 57.37 33.45
C SER A 11 1.69 55.88 33.71
N CYS A 12 1.09 55.53 34.86
CA CYS A 12 0.75 54.16 35.19
C CYS A 12 -0.41 53.63 34.32
N LEU A 13 -1.39 54.48 34.01
CA LEU A 13 -2.50 54.13 33.12
C LEU A 13 -2.03 53.91 31.67
N LEU A 14 -1.15 54.78 31.15
CA LEU A 14 -0.56 54.63 29.81
C LEU A 14 0.32 53.38 29.70
N LEU A 15 1.06 53.04 30.77
CA LEU A 15 1.89 51.83 30.81
C LEU A 15 1.03 50.56 30.90
N SER A 16 -0.13 50.61 31.57
CA SER A 16 -1.07 49.48 31.61
C SER A 16 -1.74 49.20 30.26
N LEU A 17 -1.95 50.24 29.45
CA LEU A 17 -2.62 50.13 28.15
C LEU A 17 -1.71 49.54 27.06
N THR A 18 -0.38 49.71 27.17
CA THR A 18 0.59 49.11 26.24
C THR A 18 0.90 47.65 26.56
N LEU A 19 0.63 47.18 27.79
CA LEU A 19 0.83 45.79 28.21
C LEU A 19 -0.29 44.82 27.79
N PHE A 20 -1.38 45.33 27.21
CA PHE A 20 -2.55 44.50 26.83
C PHE A 20 -2.63 44.16 25.33
N SER A 21 -1.62 44.52 24.53
CA SER A 21 -1.56 44.12 23.12
C SER A 21 -1.01 42.70 22.99
N ALA A 22 -1.82 41.69 23.33
CA ALA A 22 -1.51 40.31 22.98
C ALA A 22 -1.65 40.14 21.46
N PRO A 23 -0.64 39.65 20.73
CA PRO A 23 -0.81 39.28 19.32
C PRO A 23 -1.89 38.19 19.22
N PRO A 24 -2.71 38.18 18.15
CA PRO A 24 -3.60 37.05 17.90
C PRO A 24 -2.72 35.81 17.75
N ALA A 25 -2.84 34.89 18.72
CA ALA A 25 -2.30 33.55 18.56
C ALA A 25 -3.11 32.89 17.44
N SER A 26 -2.54 32.88 16.24
CA SER A 26 -3.01 31.98 15.19
C SER A 26 -2.87 30.57 15.74
N ALA A 27 -3.99 29.95 16.11
CA ALA A 27 -4.04 28.53 16.31
C ALA A 27 -3.61 27.91 14.97
N GLN A 28 -2.39 27.38 14.90
CA GLN A 28 -2.05 26.43 13.86
C GLN A 28 -3.05 25.29 14.04
N GLU A 29 -3.91 25.08 13.03
CA GLU A 29 -4.75 23.90 12.94
C GLU A 29 -3.81 22.69 12.84
N GLU A 30 -3.41 22.18 13.99
CA GLU A 30 -2.70 20.91 14.17
C GLU A 30 -3.70 19.75 14.04
N GLY A 31 -4.60 19.88 13.06
CA GLY A 31 -5.65 18.94 12.74
C GLY A 31 -5.24 18.05 11.57
N PRO A 32 -5.88 16.88 11.43
CA PRO A 32 -5.65 16.02 10.28
C PRO A 32 -6.02 16.74 8.98
N GLN A 33 -5.14 16.68 7.98
CA GLN A 33 -5.35 17.20 6.65
C GLN A 33 -6.14 16.19 5.82
N ILE A 34 -7.26 16.62 5.22
CA ILE A 34 -8.11 15.79 4.36
C ILE A 34 -7.92 16.21 2.90
N THR A 35 -7.62 15.25 2.03
CA THR A 35 -7.45 15.47 0.58
C THR A 35 -8.30 14.48 -0.22
N ILE A 36 -9.00 14.94 -1.26
CA ILE A 36 -9.66 14.05 -2.22
C ILE A 36 -8.60 13.55 -3.21
N THR A 37 -8.38 12.23 -3.24
CA THR A 37 -7.38 11.61 -4.12
C THR A 37 -7.97 11.20 -5.45
N GLN A 38 -9.24 10.79 -5.47
CA GLN A 38 -9.92 10.35 -6.68
C GLN A 38 -11.43 10.55 -6.58
N VAL A 39 -12.06 10.84 -7.72
CA VAL A 39 -13.52 10.83 -7.89
C VAL A 39 -13.85 9.87 -9.02
N ASP A 40 -14.60 8.81 -8.72
CA ASP A 40 -15.08 7.83 -9.70
C ASP A 40 -16.58 8.05 -9.96
N ASN A 41 -16.89 8.42 -11.20
CA ASN A 41 -18.23 8.69 -11.71
C ASN A 41 -18.72 7.63 -12.72
N SER A 42 -18.01 6.51 -12.87
CA SER A 42 -18.31 5.46 -13.86
C SER A 42 -19.68 4.80 -13.67
N LYS A 43 -20.24 4.87 -12.45
CA LYS A 43 -21.53 4.28 -12.07
C LYS A 43 -22.63 5.31 -11.78
N PHE A 44 -22.55 6.48 -12.42
CA PHE A 44 -23.55 7.54 -12.24
C PHE A 44 -24.99 6.98 -12.33
N PRO A 45 -25.90 7.34 -11.39
CA PRO A 45 -25.79 8.44 -10.42
C PRO A 45 -24.98 8.13 -9.15
N GLN A 46 -24.46 6.91 -8.98
CA GLN A 46 -23.59 6.59 -7.86
C GLN A 46 -22.17 7.10 -8.13
N VAL A 47 -21.71 8.01 -7.27
CA VAL A 47 -20.35 8.59 -7.31
C VAL A 47 -19.57 8.08 -6.10
N THR A 48 -18.34 7.61 -6.34
CA THR A 48 -17.43 7.16 -5.28
C THR A 48 -16.29 8.17 -5.15
N VAL A 49 -16.07 8.69 -3.94
CA VAL A 49 -14.99 9.65 -3.65
C VAL A 49 -13.99 8.99 -2.72
N TYR A 50 -12.72 9.03 -3.10
CA TYR A 50 -11.61 8.53 -2.32
C TYR A 50 -10.93 9.71 -1.63
N ILE A 51 -10.72 9.58 -0.32
CA ILE A 51 -10.06 10.59 0.49
C ILE A 51 -8.83 10.01 1.18
N SER A 52 -7.82 10.85 1.37
CA SER A 52 -6.67 10.58 2.23
C SER A 52 -6.72 11.53 3.41
N VAL A 53 -6.52 11.00 4.60
CA VAL A 53 -6.43 11.79 5.83
C VAL A 53 -5.04 11.59 6.42
N THR A 54 -4.29 12.67 6.59
CA THR A 54 -2.91 12.63 7.08
C THR A 54 -2.69 13.58 8.24
N ASP A 55 -1.74 13.31 9.12
CA ASP A 55 -1.28 14.27 10.12
C ASP A 55 -0.36 15.35 9.53
N ALA A 56 0.15 16.23 10.39
CA ALA A 56 1.09 17.29 10.02
C ALA A 56 2.45 16.76 9.50
N SER A 57 2.79 15.50 9.78
CA SER A 57 3.98 14.83 9.25
C SER A 57 3.74 14.11 7.92
N GLY A 58 2.48 14.08 7.45
CA GLY A 58 2.08 13.42 6.21
C GLY A 58 1.75 11.93 6.38
N GLU A 59 1.73 11.43 7.62
CA GLU A 59 1.40 10.03 7.90
C GLU A 59 -0.12 9.81 7.89
N PRO A 60 -0.63 8.72 7.31
CA PRO A 60 -2.06 8.43 7.32
C PRO A 60 -2.63 8.30 8.73
N VAL A 61 -3.74 8.98 8.99
CA VAL A 61 -4.46 8.91 10.27
C VAL A 61 -5.84 8.32 10.07
N GLY A 62 -6.17 7.31 10.87
CA GLY A 62 -7.52 6.77 10.94
C GLY A 62 -8.49 7.80 11.52
N VAL A 63 -9.56 8.08 10.79
CA VAL A 63 -10.69 8.90 11.26
C VAL A 63 -11.95 8.06 11.33
N ASP A 64 -12.81 8.37 12.29
CA ASP A 64 -14.15 7.78 12.34
C ASP A 64 -14.96 8.26 11.12
N PRO A 65 -15.38 7.34 10.22
CA PRO A 65 -16.19 7.68 9.06
C PRO A 65 -17.45 8.49 9.39
N ALA A 66 -18.03 8.29 10.58
CA ALA A 66 -19.24 8.99 11.02
C ALA A 66 -19.00 10.50 11.28
N THR A 67 -17.75 10.93 11.41
CA THR A 67 -17.38 12.34 11.61
C THR A 67 -17.17 13.10 10.31
N LEU A 68 -17.14 12.40 9.17
CA LEU A 68 -16.90 13.00 7.86
C LEU A 68 -18.16 13.68 7.32
N GLN A 69 -18.00 14.92 6.89
CA GLN A 69 -19.04 15.70 6.23
C GLN A 69 -18.67 15.90 4.77
N VAL A 70 -19.60 15.58 3.87
CA VAL A 70 -19.41 15.74 2.43
C VAL A 70 -20.33 16.85 1.94
N TYR A 71 -19.76 17.82 1.23
CA TYR A 71 -20.51 18.93 0.65
C TYR A 71 -20.43 18.87 -0.87
N GLU A 72 -21.56 19.03 -1.55
CA GLU A 72 -21.62 19.23 -2.99
C GLU A 72 -22.29 20.58 -3.25
N ASN A 73 -21.63 21.45 -4.01
CA ASN A 73 -22.13 22.81 -4.30
C ASN A 73 -22.54 23.60 -3.04
N GLY A 74 -21.85 23.37 -1.91
CA GLY A 74 -22.14 23.99 -0.63
C GLY A 74 -23.29 23.37 0.17
N GLN A 75 -23.95 22.33 -0.35
CA GLN A 75 -24.99 21.59 0.35
C GLN A 75 -24.41 20.33 1.00
N LEU A 76 -24.71 20.12 2.28
CA LEU A 76 -24.34 18.90 2.98
C LEU A 76 -25.07 17.70 2.37
N ILE A 77 -24.32 16.69 1.96
CA ILE A 77 -24.83 15.42 1.44
C ILE A 77 -24.61 14.34 2.50
N THR A 78 -25.60 13.45 2.63
CA THR A 78 -25.45 12.21 3.39
C THR A 78 -24.96 11.10 2.45
N PRO A 79 -23.73 10.59 2.60
CA PRO A 79 -23.23 9.50 1.77
C PRO A 79 -24.05 8.22 1.99
N THR A 80 -24.25 7.44 0.93
CA THR A 80 -24.92 6.12 1.04
C THR A 80 -24.12 5.13 1.89
N SER A 81 -22.79 5.22 1.83
CA SER A 81 -21.86 4.43 2.63
C SER A 81 -20.56 5.20 2.79
N VAL A 82 -19.94 5.11 3.97
CA VAL A 82 -18.59 5.61 4.22
C VAL A 82 -17.79 4.47 4.82
N SER A 83 -16.68 4.11 4.18
CA SER A 83 -15.80 3.04 4.61
C SER A 83 -14.40 3.60 4.78
N GLY A 84 -13.82 3.45 5.98
CA GLY A 84 -12.45 3.89 6.27
C GLY A 84 -11.41 2.82 5.94
N GLN A 85 -10.14 3.13 6.18
CA GLN A 85 -9.02 2.18 6.03
C GLN A 85 -9.14 0.93 6.97
N GLY A 86 -10.11 0.91 7.89
CA GLY A 86 -10.51 -0.30 8.62
C GLY A 86 -11.27 -1.33 7.77
N ASP A 87 -11.89 -0.88 6.68
CA ASP A 87 -12.67 -1.67 5.72
C ASP A 87 -11.91 -1.85 4.40
N ILE A 88 -10.59 -2.06 4.45
CA ILE A 88 -9.91 -2.62 3.28
C ILE A 88 -10.50 -4.02 3.13
N GLY A 89 -11.46 -4.15 2.21
CA GLY A 89 -12.14 -5.40 1.91
C GLY A 89 -11.15 -6.52 1.55
N PRO A 90 -11.65 -7.75 1.36
CA PRO A 90 -10.86 -8.90 0.96
C PRO A 90 -9.86 -8.55 -0.16
N LEU A 91 -8.56 -8.60 0.13
CA LEU A 91 -7.56 -8.48 -0.92
C LEU A 91 -7.46 -9.83 -1.63
N THR A 92 -7.61 -9.83 -2.95
CA THR A 92 -7.40 -11.05 -3.76
C THR A 92 -6.09 -10.94 -4.53
N THR A 93 -5.19 -11.90 -4.33
CA THR A 93 -3.86 -11.92 -4.93
C THR A 93 -3.62 -13.21 -5.70
N LEU A 94 -3.03 -13.11 -6.90
CA LEU A 94 -2.55 -14.27 -7.65
C LEU A 94 -1.02 -14.29 -7.63
N LEU A 95 -0.46 -15.33 -7.00
CA LEU A 95 0.97 -15.57 -7.02
C LEU A 95 1.31 -16.33 -8.30
N VAL A 96 2.19 -15.78 -9.12
CA VAL A 96 2.60 -16.38 -10.40
C VAL A 96 4.09 -16.70 -10.30
N ILE A 97 4.43 -17.99 -10.32
CA ILE A 97 5.79 -18.48 -10.08
C ILE A 97 6.36 -19.14 -11.34
N ASP A 98 7.54 -18.65 -11.77
CA ASP A 98 8.30 -19.29 -12.85
C ASP A 98 8.88 -20.63 -12.36
N ILE A 99 8.67 -21.68 -13.14
CA ILE A 99 9.23 -23.02 -12.93
C ILE A 99 10.15 -23.44 -14.10
N SER A 100 10.70 -22.48 -14.84
CA SER A 100 11.68 -22.70 -15.91
C SER A 100 12.98 -23.31 -15.38
N GLY A 101 13.75 -23.91 -16.29
CA GLY A 101 15.06 -24.51 -15.96
C GLY A 101 16.01 -23.56 -15.19
N SER A 102 15.90 -22.25 -15.43
CA SER A 102 16.73 -21.24 -14.77
C SER A 102 16.47 -21.08 -13.27
N MET A 103 15.29 -21.50 -12.80
CA MET A 103 14.86 -21.39 -11.41
C MET A 103 15.39 -22.51 -10.53
N PHE A 104 15.88 -23.60 -11.11
CA PHE A 104 16.44 -24.74 -10.36
C PHE A 104 17.86 -24.52 -9.87
N ASN A 105 18.52 -23.46 -10.35
CA ASN A 105 19.87 -23.11 -9.92
C ASN A 105 19.82 -22.17 -8.70
N SER A 106 20.89 -22.20 -7.89
CA SER A 106 21.12 -21.23 -6.81
C SER A 106 19.95 -21.11 -5.80
N ASN A 107 19.24 -22.21 -5.51
CA ASN A 107 18.12 -22.27 -4.57
C ASN A 107 16.96 -21.29 -4.88
N LYS A 108 16.84 -20.76 -6.10
CA LYS A 108 15.78 -19.79 -6.45
C LYS A 108 14.39 -20.37 -6.28
N MET A 109 14.17 -21.62 -6.68
CA MET A 109 12.90 -22.31 -6.43
C MET A 109 12.59 -22.45 -4.93
N ALA A 110 13.59 -22.69 -4.08
CA ALA A 110 13.37 -22.75 -2.64
C ALA A 110 13.00 -21.36 -2.09
N GLY A 111 13.73 -20.31 -2.49
CA GLY A 111 13.41 -18.93 -2.10
C GLY A 111 12.02 -18.47 -2.57
N ALA A 112 11.61 -18.83 -3.79
CA ALA A 112 10.26 -18.53 -4.30
C ALA A 112 9.16 -19.22 -3.47
N ARG A 113 9.39 -20.48 -3.06
CA ARG A 113 8.48 -21.20 -2.16
C ARG A 113 8.38 -20.53 -0.79
N ASP A 114 9.52 -20.16 -0.22
CA ASP A 114 9.56 -19.57 1.12
C ASP A 114 8.94 -18.17 1.12
N ALA A 115 9.16 -17.38 0.06
CA ALA A 115 8.48 -16.09 -0.13
C ALA A 115 6.96 -16.25 -0.28
N ALA A 116 6.50 -17.24 -1.05
CA ALA A 116 5.07 -17.52 -1.20
C ALA A 116 4.41 -17.92 0.13
N LYS A 117 5.07 -18.76 0.94
CA LYS A 117 4.60 -19.08 2.30
C LYS A 117 4.55 -17.85 3.18
N ALA A 118 5.63 -17.08 3.24
CA ALA A 118 5.71 -15.88 4.05
C ALA A 118 4.62 -14.86 3.69
N TYR A 119 4.27 -14.77 2.40
CA TYR A 119 3.14 -13.96 1.95
C TYR A 119 1.80 -14.48 2.51
N ILE A 120 1.51 -15.77 2.33
CA ILE A 120 0.27 -16.41 2.79
C ILE A 120 0.11 -16.30 4.32
N ASP A 121 1.21 -16.43 5.06
CA ASP A 121 1.22 -16.30 6.52
C ASP A 121 0.79 -14.90 6.96
N GLN A 122 1.22 -13.86 6.23
CA GLN A 122 0.90 -12.45 6.49
C GLN A 122 -0.49 -12.01 6.02
N MET A 123 -1.19 -12.82 5.21
CA MET A 123 -2.54 -12.48 4.76
C MET A 123 -3.51 -12.33 5.92
N ARG A 124 -4.49 -11.43 5.81
CA ARG A 124 -5.58 -11.34 6.78
C ARG A 124 -6.57 -12.48 6.56
N PRO A 125 -7.39 -12.86 7.55
CA PRO A 125 -8.33 -13.98 7.41
C PRO A 125 -9.34 -13.85 6.25
N GLN A 126 -9.62 -12.61 5.85
CA GLN A 126 -10.54 -12.28 4.76
C GLN A 126 -9.85 -12.17 3.38
N ASP A 127 -8.52 -12.16 3.34
CA ASP A 127 -7.78 -12.08 2.08
C ASP A 127 -7.78 -13.43 1.37
N GLN A 128 -7.71 -13.39 0.04
CA GLN A 128 -7.74 -14.55 -0.83
C GLN A 128 -6.44 -14.64 -1.64
N ALA A 129 -5.91 -15.84 -1.80
CA ALA A 129 -4.79 -16.08 -2.69
C ALA A 129 -5.06 -17.25 -3.63
N GLY A 130 -4.57 -17.13 -4.86
CA GLY A 130 -4.41 -18.24 -5.78
C GLY A 130 -2.97 -18.38 -6.24
N LEU A 131 -2.62 -19.53 -6.79
CA LEU A 131 -1.27 -19.85 -7.24
C LEU A 131 -1.28 -20.37 -8.67
N ILE A 132 -0.43 -19.77 -9.50
CA ILE A 132 -0.17 -20.16 -10.87
C ILE A 132 1.33 -20.46 -10.98
N SER A 133 1.67 -21.57 -11.63
CA SER A 133 3.03 -21.84 -12.07
C SER A 133 3.12 -21.71 -13.57
N PHE A 134 4.23 -21.23 -14.10
CA PHE A 134 4.42 -21.17 -15.55
C PHE A 134 5.83 -21.58 -15.97
N ASN A 135 5.92 -22.16 -17.17
CA ASN A 135 7.12 -22.26 -17.98
C ASN A 135 6.72 -22.00 -19.44
N THR A 136 6.91 -22.98 -20.34
CA THR A 136 6.28 -23.03 -21.67
C THR A 136 4.75 -23.08 -21.57
N GLU A 137 4.20 -23.69 -20.52
CA GLU A 137 2.77 -23.77 -20.28
C GLU A 137 2.40 -23.08 -18.96
N VAL A 138 1.18 -22.51 -18.91
CA VAL A 138 0.62 -21.90 -17.70
C VAL A 138 -0.28 -22.92 -17.02
N LYS A 139 -0.05 -23.19 -15.73
CA LYS A 139 -0.83 -24.12 -14.93
C LYS A 139 -1.37 -23.43 -13.67
N LEU A 140 -2.68 -23.49 -13.49
CA LEU A 140 -3.31 -23.13 -12.21
C LEU A 140 -3.00 -24.24 -11.20
N VAL A 141 -2.21 -23.90 -10.17
CA VAL A 141 -1.81 -24.83 -9.11
C VAL A 141 -2.86 -24.84 -8.00
N GLN A 142 -3.35 -23.65 -7.64
CA GLN A 142 -4.38 -23.48 -6.62
C GLN A 142 -5.36 -22.38 -7.08
N PRO A 143 -6.66 -22.69 -7.24
CA PRO A 143 -7.69 -21.68 -7.39
C PRO A 143 -7.68 -20.69 -6.23
N VAL A 144 -8.12 -19.46 -6.49
CA VAL A 144 -8.25 -18.42 -5.47
C VAL A 144 -9.09 -18.93 -4.30
N THR A 145 -8.52 -18.83 -3.09
CA THR A 145 -9.15 -19.31 -1.85
C THR A 145 -8.74 -18.46 -0.65
N THR A 146 -9.59 -18.42 0.37
CA THR A 146 -9.28 -17.88 1.72
C THR A 146 -8.55 -18.90 2.59
N ASP A 147 -8.52 -20.18 2.19
CA ASP A 147 -7.89 -21.24 2.97
C ASP A 147 -6.37 -21.20 2.87
N LYS A 148 -5.74 -20.68 3.94
CA LYS A 148 -4.28 -20.63 4.07
C LYS A 148 -3.65 -22.02 4.03
N ALA A 149 -4.33 -23.07 4.51
CA ALA A 149 -3.81 -24.43 4.51
C ALA A 149 -3.80 -25.07 3.11
N GLY A 150 -4.71 -24.66 2.23
CA GLY A 150 -4.73 -25.05 0.81
C GLY A 150 -3.73 -24.28 -0.04
N SER A 151 -3.61 -22.96 0.16
CA SER A 151 -2.71 -22.09 -0.61
C SER A 151 -1.22 -22.31 -0.33
N GLY A 152 -0.88 -22.86 0.84
CA GLY A 152 0.48 -23.04 1.33
C GLY A 152 1.09 -24.42 1.06
N ARG A 153 0.75 -25.12 -0.03
CA ARG A 153 1.33 -26.44 -0.39
C ARG A 153 2.39 -26.37 -1.50
N PRO A 154 3.65 -25.99 -1.18
CA PRO A 154 4.77 -25.97 -2.12
C PRO A 154 5.19 -27.36 -2.64
N ASP A 155 4.65 -28.42 -2.07
CA ASP A 155 4.74 -29.79 -2.56
C ASP A 155 4.06 -29.98 -3.93
N GLN A 156 3.23 -29.03 -4.37
CA GLN A 156 2.56 -29.05 -5.68
C GLN A 156 3.42 -28.53 -6.85
N PHE A 157 4.63 -28.00 -6.60
CA PHE A 157 5.56 -27.64 -7.68
C PHE A 157 6.16 -28.90 -8.30
N GLN A 158 5.38 -29.57 -9.15
CA GLN A 158 5.87 -30.71 -9.94
C GLN A 158 6.94 -30.23 -10.92
N HIS A 159 8.05 -30.96 -10.95
CA HIS A 159 9.19 -30.74 -11.83
C HIS A 159 8.76 -30.64 -13.30
N GLY A 160 8.89 -29.46 -13.89
CA GLY A 160 8.91 -29.29 -15.34
C GLY A 160 10.29 -29.70 -15.88
N SER A 161 10.57 -31.01 -15.93
CA SER A 161 11.78 -31.51 -16.59
C SER A 161 11.62 -31.41 -18.11
N GLN A 162 11.85 -30.22 -18.65
CA GLN A 162 12.15 -30.05 -20.07
C GLN A 162 13.38 -29.15 -20.19
N THR A 163 14.52 -29.69 -19.77
CA THR A 163 15.79 -29.25 -20.32
C THR A 163 15.73 -29.50 -21.83
N CYS A 164 15.83 -28.44 -22.64
CA CYS A 164 15.99 -28.52 -24.09
C CYS A 164 17.02 -29.61 -24.44
N PRO A 165 16.64 -30.69 -25.15
CA PRO A 165 17.58 -31.73 -25.57
C PRO A 165 18.69 -31.18 -26.48
N ALA A 166 18.45 -30.03 -27.12
CA ALA A 166 19.37 -29.39 -28.05
C ALA A 166 20.54 -28.62 -27.39
N CYS A 167 20.55 -28.47 -26.06
CA CYS A 167 21.61 -27.70 -25.37
C CYS A 167 22.76 -28.58 -24.83
N HIS A 168 22.69 -29.91 -24.97
CA HIS A 168 23.73 -30.80 -24.43
C HIS A 168 24.83 -31.19 -25.44
N ASP A 169 24.66 -30.90 -26.73
CA ASP A 169 25.49 -31.54 -27.78
C ASP A 169 26.48 -30.61 -28.49
N ARG A 170 26.98 -29.56 -27.81
CA ARG A 170 27.99 -28.67 -28.41
C ARG A 170 29.15 -28.28 -27.48
N GLN A 171 29.54 -29.16 -26.57
CA GLN A 171 30.81 -29.05 -25.86
C GLN A 171 31.53 -30.41 -25.80
N GLY A 172 32.28 -30.73 -26.85
CA GLY A 172 33.23 -31.85 -26.83
C GLY A 172 33.71 -32.24 -28.22
N GLY A 173 34.93 -31.82 -28.58
CA GLY A 173 35.61 -32.34 -29.77
C GLY A 173 36.39 -31.32 -30.57
N PHE A 174 37.43 -30.73 -29.95
CA PHE A 174 38.55 -30.18 -30.71
C PHE A 174 39.38 -31.39 -31.15
N ASP A 175 39.36 -31.74 -32.44
CA ASP A 175 40.21 -32.79 -33.01
C ASP A 175 41.35 -32.14 -33.81
N PRO A 176 42.57 -32.04 -33.25
CA PRO A 176 43.73 -31.57 -33.98
C PRO A 176 44.44 -32.78 -34.60
N GLY A 177 44.06 -33.11 -35.83
CA GLY A 177 44.99 -33.73 -36.77
C GLY A 177 44.46 -34.94 -37.52
N HIS A 178 44.30 -34.77 -38.83
CA HIS A 178 44.79 -35.78 -39.76
C HIS A 178 45.31 -35.14 -41.05
N ARG A 179 46.58 -35.43 -41.31
CA ARG A 179 47.32 -35.19 -42.56
C ARG A 179 46.75 -36.03 -43.71
N LEU A 180 46.75 -35.41 -44.89
CA LEU A 180 47.09 -35.93 -46.23
C LEU A 180 46.79 -37.40 -46.56
N ALA A 181 45.90 -37.59 -47.54
CA ALA A 181 46.22 -38.22 -48.83
C ALA A 181 45.30 -37.63 -49.91
#